data_AF-A0A2T0V743-F1
#
_entry.id   AF-A0A2T0V743-F1
#
_cell.length_a   1.000
_cell.length_b   1.000
_cell.length_c   1.000
_cell.angle_alpha   90.00
_cell.angle_beta   90.00
_cell.angle_gamma   90.00
#
_symmetry.space_group_name_H-M   'P 1'
#
loop_
_entity.id
_entity.type
_entity.pdbx_description
1 polymer ?
#
loop_
_entity_poly.entity_id
_entity_poly.type
_entity_poly.pdbx_seq_one_letter_code
_entity_poly.pdbx_strand_id
1 'polypeptide(L)'
;MGYCGLLEIMYAGAGGELLYRPFNSPLALGADLNWVRQREFDQRFGLHDYDTWTGHLSAYLETGLEDVLAEVSVGRYLAGDLGTTFDLSREFDNGVRVGAWATFTDAGDAFGEGSFDKALYLSIPMDAFFVRSSRNRASIAWQPLTRDGGARLNRRYRLHDLTEERDLGRYWEEYDSSWE
;
A
#
# COMPACT_ATOMS: atom_id res chain seq x y z
N MET A 1 13.64 3.89 3.68
CA MET A 1 13.78 2.46 4.07
C MET A 1 14.34 1.69 2.89
N GLY A 2 15.22 0.72 3.11
CA GLY A 2 15.69 -0.20 2.06
C GLY A 2 15.41 -1.64 2.46
N TYR A 3 15.12 -2.51 1.50
CA TYR A 3 14.85 -3.92 1.71
C TYR A 3 15.34 -4.77 0.53
N CYS A 4 15.66 -6.03 0.81
CA CYS A 4 16.03 -7.01 -0.20
C CYS A 4 15.70 -8.44 0.25
N GLY A 5 15.56 -9.36 -0.72
CA GLY A 5 15.35 -10.78 -0.48
C GLY A 5 14.11 -11.32 -1.18
N LEU A 6 13.42 -12.25 -0.52
CA LEU A 6 12.14 -12.80 -0.99
C LEU A 6 11.03 -11.84 -0.55
N LEU A 7 10.59 -11.00 -1.48
CA LEU A 7 9.61 -9.94 -1.21
C LEU A 7 8.20 -10.54 -1.16
N GLU A 8 7.91 -11.42 -2.12
CA GLU A 8 6.61 -12.08 -2.27
C GLU A 8 6.76 -13.57 -2.60
N ILE A 9 5.62 -14.26 -2.62
CA ILE A 9 5.53 -15.64 -3.12
C ILE A 9 6.06 -15.72 -4.55
N MET A 10 5.71 -14.75 -5.40
CA MET A 10 6.07 -14.75 -6.82
C MET A 10 7.33 -13.94 -7.19
N TYR A 11 7.81 -13.05 -6.32
CA TYR A 11 8.91 -12.15 -6.66
C TYR A 11 9.98 -12.08 -5.57
N ALA A 12 11.24 -12.10 -6.00
CA ALA A 12 12.41 -11.78 -5.18
C ALA A 12 13.06 -10.52 -5.73
N GLY A 13 13.70 -9.71 -4.89
CA GLY A 13 14.28 -8.47 -5.37
C GLY A 13 14.84 -7.58 -4.28
N ALA A 14 15.10 -6.34 -4.66
CA ALA A 14 15.55 -5.30 -3.75
C ALA A 14 14.90 -3.97 -4.14
N GLY A 15 14.69 -3.11 -3.14
CA GLY A 15 14.05 -1.83 -3.34
C GLY A 15 14.28 -0.87 -2.19
N GLY A 16 13.82 0.35 -2.41
CA GLY A 16 13.88 1.42 -1.44
C GLY A 16 12.63 2.28 -1.52
N GLU A 17 12.32 2.87 -0.37
CA GLU A 17 11.21 3.80 -0.20
C GLU A 17 11.69 5.05 0.54
N LEU A 18 11.24 6.20 0.07
CA LEU A 18 11.40 7.50 0.68
C LEU A 18 10.02 8.08 0.99
N LEU A 19 9.93 8.78 2.11
CA LEU A 19 8.72 9.46 2.53
C LEU A 19 9.10 10.85 3.04
N TYR A 20 8.43 11.85 2.53
CA TYR A 20 8.47 13.22 2.99
C TYR A 20 7.12 13.58 3.59
N ARG A 21 7.06 13.72 4.91
CA ARG A 21 5.87 14.15 5.67
C ARG A 21 6.25 15.37 6.51
N PRO A 22 5.85 16.59 6.11
CA PRO A 22 6.07 17.79 6.91
C PRO A 22 5.32 17.69 8.24
N PHE A 23 5.86 18.34 9.27
CA PHE A 23 5.17 18.45 10.55
C PHE A 23 3.88 19.25 10.41
N ASN A 24 2.81 18.79 11.05
CA ASN A 24 1.51 19.46 11.09
C ASN A 24 0.93 19.75 9.68
N SER A 25 1.18 18.85 8.73
CA SER A 25 0.65 18.93 7.39
C SER A 25 -0.18 17.69 7.09
N PRO A 26 -1.40 17.84 6.53
CA PRO A 26 -2.21 16.69 6.12
C PRO A 26 -1.65 16.00 4.87
N LEU A 27 -0.56 16.51 4.28
CA LEU A 27 0.03 16.00 3.04
C LEU A 27 1.32 15.22 3.33
N ALA A 28 1.43 13.99 2.82
CA ALA A 28 2.68 13.26 2.75
C ALA A 28 2.98 12.83 1.31
N LEU A 29 4.27 12.79 0.95
CA LEU A 29 4.74 12.38 -0.37
C LEU A 29 5.68 11.19 -0.24
N GLY A 30 5.33 10.08 -0.89
CA GLY A 30 6.11 8.86 -0.96
C GLY A 30 6.74 8.65 -2.33
N ALA A 31 7.89 8.00 -2.36
CA ALA A 31 8.51 7.51 -3.59
C ALA A 31 9.12 6.14 -3.32
N ASP A 32 8.86 5.17 -4.20
CA ASP A 32 9.47 3.85 -4.13
C ASP A 32 10.04 3.40 -5.47
N LEU A 33 11.11 2.61 -5.40
CA LEU A 33 11.75 2.00 -6.56
C LEU A 33 12.24 0.61 -6.18
N ASN A 34 11.92 -0.36 -7.03
CA ASN A 34 12.19 -1.77 -6.81
C ASN A 34 12.66 -2.43 -8.11
N TRP A 35 13.65 -3.29 -7.98
CA TRP A 35 14.00 -4.27 -8.99
C TRP A 35 13.59 -5.65 -8.49
N VAL A 36 12.81 -6.36 -9.30
CA VAL A 36 12.26 -7.67 -8.93
C VAL A 36 12.47 -8.67 -10.05
N ARG A 37 12.69 -9.92 -9.67
CA ARG A 37 12.80 -11.08 -10.54
C ARG A 37 11.80 -12.14 -10.11
N GLN A 38 11.12 -12.74 -11.09
CA GLN A 38 10.10 -13.73 -10.84
C GLN A 38 10.72 -15.01 -10.27
N ARG A 39 10.09 -15.57 -9.25
CA ARG A 39 10.51 -16.82 -8.59
C ARG A 39 9.93 -18.03 -9.30
N GLU A 40 10.64 -19.15 -9.22
CA GLU A 40 10.11 -20.43 -9.68
C GLU A 40 8.89 -20.88 -8.85
N PHE A 41 7.95 -21.56 -9.50
CA PHE A 41 6.70 -22.01 -8.87
C PHE A 41 6.91 -23.01 -7.71
N ASP A 42 8.06 -23.67 -7.65
CA ASP A 42 8.42 -24.60 -6.56
C ASP A 42 8.78 -23.88 -5.24
N GLN A 43 8.79 -22.53 -5.26
CA GLN A 43 9.03 -21.62 -4.14
C GLN A 43 10.33 -21.89 -3.37
N ARG A 44 11.31 -22.55 -4.00
CA ARG A 44 12.66 -22.69 -3.46
C ARG A 44 13.43 -21.38 -3.69
N PHE A 45 14.71 -21.49 -4.02
CA PHE A 45 15.59 -20.37 -4.36
C PHE A 45 15.75 -20.16 -5.89
N GLY A 46 14.99 -20.90 -6.71
CA GLY A 46 15.00 -20.76 -8.16
C GLY A 46 14.36 -19.45 -8.64
N LEU A 47 14.90 -18.89 -9.72
CA LEU A 47 14.47 -17.62 -10.31
C LEU A 47 14.30 -17.80 -11.82
N HIS A 48 13.20 -17.27 -12.36
CA HIS A 48 12.99 -17.17 -13.78
C HIS A 48 13.80 -16.02 -14.40
N ASP A 49 14.01 -16.07 -15.71
CA ASP A 49 14.70 -15.03 -16.47
C ASP A 49 13.88 -13.74 -16.66
N TYR A 50 12.67 -13.68 -16.09
CA TYR A 50 11.85 -12.48 -16.09
C TYR A 50 12.22 -11.57 -14.92
N ASP A 51 12.79 -10.40 -15.23
CA ASP A 51 12.97 -9.31 -14.28
C ASP A 51 12.34 -8.00 -14.76
N THR A 52 11.96 -7.16 -13.81
CA THR A 52 11.28 -5.90 -14.08
C THR A 52 11.61 -4.87 -13.01
N TRP A 53 11.49 -3.60 -13.40
CA TRP A 53 11.58 -2.46 -12.50
C TRP A 53 10.18 -1.93 -12.23
N THR A 54 9.82 -1.77 -10.96
CA THR A 54 8.56 -1.18 -10.51
C THR A 54 8.84 -0.04 -9.56
N GLY A 55 8.03 1.01 -9.60
CA GLY A 55 8.21 2.16 -8.73
C GLY A 55 7.08 3.16 -8.91
N HIS A 56 6.75 3.85 -7.82
CA HIS A 56 5.63 4.76 -7.76
C HIS A 56 5.99 6.04 -7.02
N LEU A 57 5.33 7.12 -7.42
CA LEU A 57 5.22 8.34 -6.63
C LEU A 57 3.83 8.35 -6.00
N SER A 58 3.76 8.54 -4.69
CA SER A 58 2.52 8.51 -3.92
C SER A 58 2.32 9.84 -3.23
N ALA A 59 1.09 10.35 -3.25
CA ALA A 59 0.65 11.48 -2.46
C ALA A 59 -0.47 11.01 -1.54
N TYR A 60 -0.33 11.35 -0.26
CA TYR A 60 -1.26 11.01 0.81
C TYR A 60 -1.85 12.31 1.33
N LEU A 61 -3.17 12.39 1.40
CA LEU A 61 -3.89 13.54 1.91
C LEU A 61 -4.89 13.10 2.97
N GLU A 62 -4.67 13.55 4.19
CA GLU A 62 -5.66 13.49 5.26
C GLU A 62 -6.73 14.54 4.98
N THR A 63 -7.96 14.09 4.77
CA THR A 63 -9.04 14.97 4.31
C THR A 63 -9.63 15.82 5.43
N GLY A 64 -9.34 15.50 6.69
CA GLY A 64 -9.94 16.12 7.88
C GLY A 64 -11.41 15.78 8.10
N LEU A 65 -11.97 14.87 7.29
CA LEU A 65 -13.36 14.42 7.40
C LEU A 65 -13.35 12.96 7.85
N GLU A 66 -13.81 12.71 9.07
CA GLU A 66 -14.06 11.35 9.58
C GLU A 66 -12.87 10.38 9.43
N ASP A 67 -11.65 10.85 9.67
CA ASP A 67 -10.41 10.05 9.57
C ASP A 67 -10.21 9.38 8.19
N VAL A 68 -10.64 10.09 7.13
CA VAL A 68 -10.49 9.62 5.75
C VAL A 68 -9.14 10.07 5.18
N LEU A 69 -8.37 9.08 4.73
CA LEU A 69 -7.14 9.21 3.98
C LEU A 69 -7.40 8.99 2.48
N ALA A 70 -7.01 9.96 1.67
CA ALA A 70 -6.93 9.82 0.22
C ALA A 70 -5.47 9.58 -0.19
N GLU A 71 -5.22 8.51 -0.93
CA GLU A 71 -3.92 8.21 -1.53
C GLU A 71 -4.06 8.20 -3.05
N VAL A 72 -3.12 8.85 -3.73
CA VAL A 72 -2.96 8.76 -5.18
C VAL A 72 -1.55 8.33 -5.45
N SER A 73 -1.37 7.29 -6.28
CA SER A 73 -0.03 6.90 -6.69
C SER A 73 0.08 6.57 -8.16
N VAL A 74 1.15 7.07 -8.78
CA VAL A 74 1.41 7.00 -10.22
C VAL A 74 2.77 6.33 -10.42
N GLY A 75 2.85 5.38 -11.33
CA GLY A 75 4.09 4.66 -11.53
C GLY A 75 4.00 3.48 -12.47
N ARG A 76 5.03 2.64 -12.38
CA ARG A 76 5.17 1.41 -13.15
C ARG A 76 4.91 0.19 -12.29
N TYR A 77 4.00 -0.66 -12.77
CA TYR A 77 3.52 -1.86 -12.09
C TYR A 77 4.33 -3.11 -12.48
N LEU A 78 4.02 -4.24 -11.84
CA LEU A 78 4.77 -5.49 -11.99
C LEU A 78 4.77 -6.02 -13.42
N ALA A 79 3.68 -5.85 -14.16
CA ALA A 79 3.60 -6.28 -15.55
C ALA A 79 4.31 -5.31 -16.53
N GLY A 80 4.93 -4.25 -16.00
CA GLY A 80 5.70 -3.27 -16.75
C GLY A 80 4.86 -2.13 -17.32
N ASP A 81 3.57 -2.15 -17.08
CA ASP A 81 2.55 -1.15 -17.43
C ASP A 81 2.65 0.10 -16.55
N LEU A 82 2.26 1.24 -17.10
CA LEU A 82 2.21 2.53 -16.42
C LEU A 82 0.77 2.89 -16.08
N GLY A 83 0.56 3.32 -14.84
CA GLY A 83 -0.78 3.61 -14.37
C GLY A 83 -0.85 4.47 -13.12
N THR A 84 -2.08 4.71 -12.68
CA THR A 84 -2.44 5.50 -11.51
C THR A 84 -3.43 4.73 -10.66
N THR A 85 -3.15 4.59 -9.36
CA THR A 85 -4.10 4.09 -8.37
C THR A 85 -4.62 5.24 -7.54
N PHE A 86 -5.93 5.24 -7.32
CA PHE A 86 -6.61 6.04 -6.33
C PHE A 86 -7.05 5.11 -5.20
N ASP A 87 -6.71 5.44 -3.97
CA ASP A 87 -7.14 4.73 -2.77
C ASP A 87 -7.81 5.72 -1.83
N LEU A 88 -8.96 5.32 -1.29
CA LEU A 88 -9.66 6.05 -0.26
C LEU A 88 -9.93 5.10 0.89
N SER A 89 -9.50 5.47 2.09
CA SER A 89 -9.71 4.66 3.28
C SER A 89 -10.11 5.50 4.48
N ARG A 90 -10.93 4.89 5.34
CA ARG A 90 -11.33 5.43 6.63
C ARG A 90 -10.77 4.54 7.72
N GLU A 91 -10.12 5.14 8.70
CA GLU A 91 -9.72 4.47 9.93
C GLU A 91 -10.68 4.85 11.06
N PHE A 92 -11.20 3.86 11.79
CA PHE A 92 -12.05 4.07 12.95
C PHE A 92 -11.21 4.11 14.23
N ASP A 93 -11.75 4.65 15.32
CA ASP A 93 -11.07 4.76 16.63
C ASP A 93 -10.56 3.43 17.19
N ASN A 94 -11.17 2.31 16.78
CA ASN A 94 -10.72 0.96 17.13
C ASN A 94 -9.54 0.45 16.27
N GLY A 95 -8.97 1.31 15.41
CA GLY A 95 -7.88 1.03 14.49
C GLY A 95 -8.27 0.20 13.26
N VAL A 96 -9.54 -0.22 13.13
CA VAL A 96 -10.02 -0.89 11.91
C VAL A 96 -10.01 0.10 10.77
N ARG A 97 -9.51 -0.33 9.60
CA ARG A 97 -9.49 0.48 8.38
C ARG A 97 -10.32 -0.18 7.30
N VAL A 98 -11.23 0.58 6.70
CA VAL A 98 -12.01 0.15 5.54
C VAL A 98 -11.64 1.05 4.39
N GLY A 99 -11.34 0.47 3.23
CA GLY A 99 -10.97 1.26 2.07
C GLY A 99 -11.39 0.64 0.75
N ALA A 100 -11.25 1.45 -0.29
CA ALA A 100 -11.48 1.09 -1.67
C ALA A 100 -10.35 1.65 -2.50
N TRP A 101 -9.87 0.89 -3.48
CA TRP A 101 -8.94 1.41 -4.46
C TRP A 101 -9.36 1.08 -5.88
N ALA A 102 -8.88 1.90 -6.80
CA ALA A 102 -9.10 1.77 -8.22
C ALA A 102 -7.83 2.13 -8.98
N THR A 103 -7.34 1.23 -9.83
CA THR A 103 -6.13 1.41 -10.64
C THR A 103 -6.48 1.52 -12.11
N PHE A 104 -5.88 2.49 -12.78
CA PHE A 104 -5.99 2.71 -14.22
C PHE A 104 -4.60 2.59 -14.85
N THR A 105 -4.44 1.80 -15.90
CA THR A 105 -3.12 1.48 -16.48
C THR A 105 -3.14 1.34 -18.01
N ASP A 106 -1.99 1.42 -18.66
CA ASP A 106 -1.83 1.23 -20.12
C ASP A 106 -1.64 -0.23 -20.55
N ALA A 107 -1.77 -1.18 -19.61
CA ALA A 107 -1.59 -2.62 -19.85
C ALA A 107 -2.42 -3.18 -21.03
N GLY A 108 -3.51 -2.50 -21.40
CA GLY A 108 -4.33 -2.79 -22.57
C GLY A 108 -5.01 -4.16 -22.53
N ASP A 109 -5.59 -4.57 -23.66
CA ASP A 109 -6.35 -5.83 -23.77
C ASP A 109 -5.48 -7.09 -23.64
N ALA A 110 -4.15 -6.95 -23.66
CA ALA A 110 -3.21 -8.05 -23.44
C ALA A 110 -3.40 -8.70 -22.05
N PHE A 111 -3.98 -7.96 -21.09
CA PHE A 111 -4.37 -8.47 -19.77
C PHE A 111 -5.86 -8.82 -19.65
N GLY A 112 -6.55 -9.09 -20.76
CA GLY A 112 -7.88 -9.68 -20.79
C GLY A 112 -9.03 -8.67 -20.65
N GLU A 113 -9.27 -8.15 -19.44
CA GLU A 113 -10.48 -7.37 -19.10
C GLU A 113 -10.25 -5.86 -18.97
N GLY A 114 -9.03 -5.39 -19.27
CA GLY A 114 -8.76 -3.99 -19.60
C GLY A 114 -7.75 -3.29 -18.70
N SER A 115 -7.70 -1.97 -18.89
CA SER A 115 -6.83 -0.98 -18.25
C SER A 115 -7.26 -0.60 -16.82
N PHE A 116 -8.14 -1.37 -16.18
CA PHE A 116 -8.80 -0.95 -14.94
C PHE A 116 -8.97 -2.09 -13.94
N ASP A 117 -8.56 -1.85 -12.70
CA ASP A 117 -8.80 -2.74 -11.56
C ASP A 117 -9.42 -1.98 -10.37
N LYS A 118 -10.19 -2.68 -9.53
CA LYS A 118 -10.78 -2.12 -8.32
C LYS A 118 -10.95 -3.17 -7.24
N ALA A 119 -10.77 -2.77 -5.97
CA ALA A 119 -11.07 -3.63 -4.84
C ALA A 119 -11.61 -2.85 -3.64
N LEU A 120 -12.30 -3.57 -2.76
CA LEU A 120 -12.63 -3.14 -1.40
C LEU A 120 -11.76 -3.91 -0.43
N TYR A 121 -11.32 -3.29 0.66
CA TYR A 121 -10.53 -3.97 1.67
C TYR A 121 -10.90 -3.58 3.09
N LEU A 122 -10.65 -4.52 4.00
CA LEU A 122 -10.80 -4.40 5.44
C LEU A 122 -9.47 -4.78 6.08
N SER A 123 -8.92 -3.89 6.89
CA SER A 123 -7.69 -4.09 7.64
C SER A 123 -7.98 -3.99 9.13
N ILE A 124 -7.68 -5.05 9.87
CA ILE A 124 -7.98 -5.17 11.30
C ILE A 124 -6.65 -5.25 12.08
N PRO A 125 -6.44 -4.40 13.10
CA PRO A 125 -5.25 -4.48 13.93
C PRO A 125 -5.29 -5.76 14.78
N MET A 126 -4.20 -6.52 14.78
CA MET A 126 -4.10 -7.73 15.61
C MET A 126 -3.95 -7.40 17.10
N ASP A 127 -3.54 -6.17 17.43
CA ASP A 127 -3.41 -5.71 18.80
C ASP A 127 -4.73 -5.78 19.58
N ALA A 128 -5.86 -5.63 18.88
CA ALA A 128 -7.19 -5.75 19.48
C ALA A 128 -7.51 -7.18 19.99
N PHE A 129 -6.77 -8.21 19.54
CA PHE A 129 -7.06 -9.62 19.86
C PHE A 129 -6.02 -10.27 20.78
N PHE A 130 -4.83 -9.69 20.94
CA PHE A 130 -3.73 -10.30 21.68
C PHE A 130 -3.26 -9.42 22.84
N VAL A 131 -2.87 -10.05 23.94
CA VAL A 131 -2.35 -9.38 25.15
C VAL A 131 -0.94 -8.79 24.95
N ARG A 132 -0.35 -8.99 23.76
CA ARG A 132 1.00 -8.53 23.44
C ARG A 132 0.91 -7.47 22.35
N SER A 133 1.54 -6.33 22.61
CA SER A 133 1.63 -5.23 21.66
C SER A 133 2.19 -5.72 20.32
N SER A 134 1.43 -5.54 19.24
CA SER A 134 1.80 -5.98 17.89
C SER A 134 1.33 -4.99 16.83
N ARG A 135 2.27 -4.49 16.03
CA ARG A 135 2.01 -3.60 14.88
C ARG A 135 1.48 -4.34 13.63
N ASN A 136 1.07 -5.60 13.78
CA ASN A 136 0.58 -6.41 12.66
C ASN A 136 -0.90 -6.12 12.41
N ARG A 137 -1.28 -6.03 11.14
CA ARG A 137 -2.67 -5.91 10.69
C ARG A 137 -3.03 -7.12 9.82
N ALA A 138 -4.24 -7.67 9.97
CA ALA A 138 -4.79 -8.64 9.03
C ALA A 138 -5.59 -7.88 7.96
N SER A 139 -5.30 -8.15 6.69
CA SER A 139 -6.00 -7.51 5.57
C SER A 139 -6.80 -8.54 4.79
N ILE A 140 -8.04 -8.18 4.47
CA ILE A 140 -8.93 -8.93 3.60
C ILE A 140 -9.32 -7.99 2.47
N ALA A 141 -9.04 -8.37 1.22
CA ALA A 141 -9.44 -7.63 0.04
C ALA A 141 -10.43 -8.45 -0.79
N TRP A 142 -11.46 -7.78 -1.31
CA TRP A 142 -12.43 -8.32 -2.25
C TRP A 142 -12.28 -7.59 -3.59
N GLN A 143 -11.89 -8.33 -4.62
CA GLN A 143 -11.65 -7.86 -5.97
C GLN A 143 -12.56 -8.66 -6.92
N PRO A 144 -13.51 -8.02 -7.63
CA PRO A 144 -14.47 -8.71 -8.49
C PRO A 144 -13.86 -9.16 -9.82
N LEU A 145 -12.77 -8.52 -10.27
CA LEU A 145 -12.06 -8.87 -11.50
C LEU A 145 -10.90 -9.82 -11.14
N THR A 146 -10.67 -10.86 -11.94
CA THR A 146 -9.66 -11.89 -11.66
C THR A 146 -8.35 -11.68 -12.42
N ARG A 147 -8.22 -10.57 -13.17
CA ARG A 147 -7.00 -10.21 -13.90
C ARG A 147 -6.50 -8.84 -13.45
N ASP A 148 -5.19 -8.79 -13.20
CA ASP A 148 -4.57 -7.78 -12.33
C ASP A 148 -3.78 -6.75 -13.15
N GLY A 149 -4.49 -5.93 -13.93
CA GLY A 149 -3.89 -4.77 -14.58
C GLY A 149 -3.49 -3.74 -13.52
N GLY A 150 -2.23 -3.31 -13.50
CA GLY A 150 -1.76 -2.42 -12.45
C GLY A 150 -1.47 -3.13 -11.12
N ALA A 151 -1.01 -4.38 -11.16
CA ALA A 151 -0.57 -5.11 -9.97
C ALA A 151 0.68 -4.49 -9.35
N ARG A 152 0.59 -4.07 -8.08
CA ARG A 152 1.74 -3.55 -7.31
C ARG A 152 2.50 -4.69 -6.65
N LEU A 153 3.79 -4.45 -6.41
CA LEU A 153 4.58 -5.26 -5.49
C LEU A 153 3.93 -5.21 -4.09
N ASN A 154 3.44 -6.35 -3.61
CA ASN A 154 2.94 -6.54 -2.26
C ASN A 154 4.11 -6.52 -1.27
N ARG A 155 4.26 -5.38 -0.59
CA ARG A 155 5.30 -5.15 0.39
C ARG A 155 4.72 -5.31 1.78
N ARG A 156 5.37 -6.12 2.61
CA ARG A 156 4.93 -6.35 4.00
C ARG A 156 4.89 -5.07 4.84
N TYR A 157 5.80 -4.14 4.58
CA TYR A 157 5.89 -2.87 5.30
C TYR A 157 6.01 -1.74 4.29
N ARG A 158 5.17 -0.71 4.43
CA ARG A 158 5.29 0.57 3.73
C ARG A 158 5.73 1.64 4.72
N LEU A 159 6.54 2.59 4.28
CA LEU A 159 7.10 3.62 5.14
C LEU A 159 5.99 4.51 5.71
N HIS A 160 4.97 4.83 4.91
CA HIS A 160 3.80 5.59 5.35
C HIS A 160 3.12 4.94 6.57
N ASP A 161 2.76 3.66 6.47
CA ASP A 161 2.10 2.89 7.55
C ASP A 161 2.99 2.80 8.81
N LEU A 162 4.31 2.65 8.64
CA LEU A 162 5.23 2.57 9.79
C LEU A 162 5.42 3.91 10.52
N THR A 163 5.21 5.02 9.82
CA THR A 163 5.33 6.37 10.37
C THR A 163 3.99 6.99 10.78
N GLU A 164 2.89 6.25 10.65
CA GLU A 164 1.54 6.68 11.04
C GLU A 164 1.48 7.17 12.49
N GLU A 165 2.11 6.45 13.43
CA GLU A 165 2.22 6.86 14.84
C GLU A 165 2.98 8.19 15.08
N ARG A 166 3.71 8.69 14.08
CA ARG A 166 4.39 10.00 14.17
C ARG A 166 3.47 11.15 13.81
N ASP A 167 2.22 10.87 13.42
CA ASP A 167 1.22 11.89 13.23
C ASP A 167 0.71 12.40 14.58
N LEU A 168 1.32 13.50 15.02
CA LEU A 168 0.97 14.16 16.29
C LEU A 168 -0.37 14.89 16.20
N GLY A 169 -0.94 15.09 15.01
CA GLY A 169 -2.22 15.79 14.84
C GLY A 169 -3.34 15.09 15.61
N ARG A 170 -3.44 13.76 15.47
CA ARG A 170 -4.42 12.92 16.17
C ARG A 170 -4.26 12.97 17.69
N TYR A 171 -3.02 13.00 18.19
CA TYR A 171 -2.74 13.08 19.63
C TYR A 171 -3.28 14.37 20.26
N TRP A 172 -3.25 15.50 19.54
CA TRP A 172 -3.72 16.78 20.07
C TRP A 172 -5.25 16.93 20.00
N GLU A 173 -5.91 16.41 18.95
CA GLU A 173 -7.38 16.36 18.87
C GLU A 173 -8.00 15.40 19.89
N GLU A 174 -7.39 14.23 20.10
CA GLU A 174 -7.81 13.25 21.11
C GLU A 174 -7.57 13.77 22.53
N TYR A 175 -6.50 14.54 22.76
CA TYR A 175 -6.29 15.24 24.03
C TYR A 175 -7.40 16.26 24.28
N ASP A 176 -7.73 17.13 23.33
CA ASP A 176 -8.73 18.21 23.51
C ASP A 176 -10.13 17.62 23.81
N SER A 177 -10.53 16.57 23.07
CA SER A 177 -11.80 15.87 23.29
C SER A 177 -11.88 15.08 24.60
N SER A 178 -10.75 14.71 25.21
CA SER A 178 -10.72 14.00 26.49
C SER A 178 -11.05 14.89 27.72
N TRP A 179 -11.08 16.22 27.52
CA TRP A 179 -11.39 17.20 28.57
C TRP A 179 -12.79 17.80 28.49
N GLU A 180 -13.63 17.33 27.56
CA GLU A 180 -15.05 17.72 27.42
C GLU A 180 -16.03 16.67 27.98
#